data_AF-A0A971TX16-F1
#
_entry.id   AF-A0A971TX16-F1
#
_cell.length_a   1.000
_cell.length_b   1.000
_cell.length_c   1.000
_cell.angle_alpha   90.00
_cell.angle_beta   90.00
_cell.angle_gamma   90.00
#
_symmetry.space_group_name_H-M   'P 1'
#
loop_
_entity.id
_entity.type
_entity.pdbx_description
1 polymer ?
#
loop_
_entity_poly.entity_id
_entity_poly.type
_entity_poly.pdbx_seq_one_letter_code
_entity_poly.pdbx_strand_id
1 'polypeptide(L)' 'VEISKDLKKRGFSFLGPTIVYAHMQATGLVNDHLVSCFRHAETSKML' A
#
# COMPACT_ATOMS: atom_id res chain seq x y z
N VAL A 1 9.05 -6.30 2.04
CA VAL A 1 10.45 -6.18 1.55
C VAL A 1 10.59 -6.64 0.10
N GLU A 2 9.97 -7.77 -0.28
CA GLU A 2 10.15 -8.35 -1.62
C GLU A 2 9.67 -7.44 -2.78
N ILE A 3 8.51 -6.77 -2.64
CA ILE A 3 7.99 -5.87 -3.69
C ILE A 3 8.95 -4.72 -4.01
N SER A 4 9.50 -4.06 -2.98
CA SER A 4 10.46 -2.95 -3.15
C SER A 4 11.75 -3.40 -3.87
N LYS A 5 12.24 -4.60 -3.55
CA LYS A 5 13.42 -5.18 -4.23
C LYS A 5 13.11 -5.48 -5.69
N ASP A 6 11.95 -6.06 -5.99
CA ASP A 6 11.59 -6.42 -7.36
C ASP A 6 11.32 -5.19 -8.22
N LEU A 7 10.71 -4.14 -7.66
CA LEU A 7 10.58 -2.85 -8.33
C LEU A 7 11.94 -2.24 -8.64
N LYS A 8 12.91 -2.32 -7.72
CA LYS A 8 14.29 -1.89 -7.98
C LYS A 8 14.94 -2.67 -9.12
N LYS A 9 14.75 -4.00 -9.20
CA LYS A 9 15.24 -4.82 -10.32
C LYS A 9 14.61 -4.43 -11.66
N ARG A 10 13.36 -3.97 -11.65
CA ARG A 10 12.64 -3.47 -12.84
C ARG A 10 13.00 -2.03 -13.22
N GLY A 11 13.98 -1.42 -12.55
CA GLY A 11 14.49 -0.09 -12.87
C GLY A 11 13.79 1.07 -12.14
N PHE A 12 12.88 0.79 -11.21
CA PHE A 12 12.28 1.83 -10.40
C PHE A 12 13.25 2.33 -9.34
N SER A 13 13.32 3.65 -9.15
CA SER A 13 14.16 4.32 -8.16
C SER A 13 13.30 4.93 -7.05
N PHE A 14 13.91 5.16 -5.88
CA PHE A 14 13.25 5.80 -4.73
C PHE A 14 12.02 5.08 -4.16
N LEU A 15 11.87 3.78 -4.39
CA LEU A 15 10.76 2.97 -3.87
C LEU A 15 11.21 2.03 -2.73
N GLY A 16 11.64 2.62 -1.61
CA GLY A 16 11.95 1.85 -0.40
C GLY A 16 10.71 1.13 0.18
N PRO A 17 10.88 0.17 1.11
CA PRO A 17 9.78 -0.61 1.68
C PRO A 17 8.65 0.25 2.26
N THR A 18 8.98 1.34 2.95
CA THR A 18 8.00 2.28 3.52
C THR A 18 7.18 2.98 2.45
N ILE A 19 7.82 3.42 1.35
CA ILE A 19 7.15 4.10 0.24
C ILE A 19 6.21 3.14 -0.47
N VAL A 20 6.67 1.90 -0.69
CA VAL A 20 5.83 0.85 -1.30
C VAL A 20 4.62 0.54 -0.41
N TYR A 21 4.80 0.45 0.91
CA TYR A 21 3.69 0.20 1.82
C TYR A 21 2.68 1.35 1.82
N ALA A 22 3.15 2.60 1.89
CA ALA A 22 2.28 3.77 1.80
C ALA A 22 1.52 3.82 0.46
N HIS A 23 2.16 3.43 -0.64
CA HIS A 23 1.49 3.30 -1.94
C HIS A 23 0.41 2.21 -1.93
N MET A 24 0.65 1.07 -1.28
CA MET A 24 -0.35 0.00 -1.14
C MET A 24 -1.57 0.47 -0.34
N GLN A 25 -1.36 1.26 0.72
CA GLN A 25 -2.44 1.87 1.48
C GLN A 25 -3.24 2.86 0.61
N ALA A 26 -2.56 3.75 -0.13
CA ALA A 26 -3.21 4.78 -0.94
C ALA A 26 -3.99 4.24 -2.15
N THR A 27 -3.54 3.11 -2.71
CA THR A 27 -4.19 2.46 -3.86
C THR A 27 -5.25 1.44 -3.48
N GLY A 28 -5.42 1.17 -2.18
CA GLY A 28 -6.38 0.19 -1.68
C GLY A 28 -5.94 -1.26 -1.92
N LEU A 29 -4.63 -1.52 -2.03
CA LEU A 29 -4.09 -2.89 -1.93
C LEU A 29 -4.03 -3.35 -0.46
N VAL A 30 -4.06 -2.42 0.48
CA VAL A 30 -4.15 -2.67 1.92
C VAL A 30 -5.15 -1.69 2.51
N ASN A 31 -6.12 -2.18 3.29
CA ASN A 31 -7.02 -1.33 4.05
C ASN A 31 -6.54 -1.20 5.50
N ASP A 32 -5.76 -0.16 5.77
CA ASP A 32 -5.27 0.19 7.11
C ASP A 32 -6.06 1.34 7.74
N HIS A 33 -7.28 1.61 7.26
CA HIS A 33 -8.15 2.54 7.96
C HIS A 33 -8.41 2.05 9.39
N LEU A 34 -8.45 2.98 10.34
CA LEU A 34 -8.89 2.66 11.70
C LEU A 34 -10.30 2.09 11.65
N VAL A 35 -10.60 1.11 12.51
CA VAL A 35 -11.95 0.51 12.62
C VAL A 35 -13.04 1.53 12.98
N SER A 36 -12.65 2.64 13.62
CA SER A 36 -13.52 3.77 13.95
C SER A 36 -13.67 4.78 12.81
N CYS A 37 -12.95 4.62 11.70
CA CYS A 37 -13.07 5.51 10.55
C CYS A 37 -14.45 5.38 9.92
N PHE A 38 -15.11 6.50 9.65
CA PHE A 38 -16.45 6.52 9.03
C PHE A 38 -16.50 5.84 7.65
N ARG A 39 -15.34 5.66 6.99
CA ARG A 39 -15.21 4.97 5.70
C ARG A 39 -14.70 3.54 5.81
N HIS A 40 -14.37 3.05 7.01
CA HIS A 40 -13.78 1.72 7.18
C HIS A 40 -14.61 0.62 6.51
N ALA A 41 -15.93 0.64 6.68
CA ALA A 41 -16.82 -0.34 6.05
C ALA A 41 -16.87 -0.23 4.51
N GLU A 42 -16.72 0.98 3.96
CA GLU A 42 -16.68 1.20 2.51
C GLU A 42 -15.35 0.72 1.94
N THR A 43 -14.24 1.01 2.63
CA THR A 43 -12.89 0.63 2.23
C THR A 43 -12.55 -0.83 2.51
N SER A 44 -13.32 -1.53 3.34
CA SER A 44 -13.15 -2.98 3.57
C SER A 44 -13.42 -3.84 2.34
N LYS A 45 -13.98 -3.27 1.26
CA LYS A 45 -14.19 -3.94 -0.04
C LYS A 45 -13.08 -3.60 -1.05
N MET A 46 -11.98 -3.03 -0.58
CA MET A 46 -10.76 -2.84 -1.37
C MET A 46 -10.27 -4.18 -1.95
N LEU A 47 -9.55 -4.09 -3.07
CA LEU A 47 -9.31 -5.15 -4.07
C LEU A 47 -9.02 -6.56 -3.54
#